data_AF-A0A375IVG5-F1
#
_entry.id   AF-A0A375IVG5-F1
#
_cell.length_a   1.000
_cell.length_b   1.000
_cell.length_c   1.000
_cell.angle_alpha   90.00
_cell.angle_beta   90.00
_cell.angle_gamma   90.00
#
_symmetry.space_group_name_H-M   'P 1'
#
loop_
_entity.id
_entity.type
_entity.pdbx_description
1 polymer ?
#
loop_
_entity_poly.entity_id
_entity_poly.type
_entity_poly.pdbx_seq_one_letter_code
_entity_poly.pdbx_strand_id
1 'polypeptide(L)'
;MTTNAFTRQQLGSYFASFLGMEGGNPSAAVWFCNYSPRRDCISLVSPLMPKLECPAWDSAFRAQHATEIVRWQTHQRIARIMSAARQMVLYGDEDGGDWKKYLSDLLYRPQGWEFMLSLFPLPIRTDDGHSWRRRFSMQPELTSKVAYMSLCRDGGRFRFIEALRRREQPKVVVCLGERHEDDYVHAFGMRGLSYKEHTLKPADQARILHVYDDTGTQLVLCPALAGSAGMCSDALLKALGGYISQWLAKGDFEMWRTDVYGNVPSFTTDQRPMRG
;
A
#
# COMPACT_ATOMS: atom_id res chain seq x y z
N MET A 1 -31.32 1.90 20.85
CA MET A 1 -30.37 0.78 20.70
C MET A 1 -29.08 1.19 21.40
N THR A 2 -28.78 0.56 22.53
CA THR A 2 -27.56 0.76 23.30
C THR A 2 -26.38 0.28 22.45
N THR A 3 -25.67 1.20 21.82
CA THR A 3 -24.42 0.87 21.12
C THR A 3 -23.38 0.59 22.20
N ASN A 4 -23.18 -0.68 22.54
CA ASN A 4 -22.09 -1.07 23.43
C ASN A 4 -20.77 -0.58 22.81
N ALA A 5 -20.02 0.21 23.57
CA ALA A 5 -18.68 0.63 23.17
C ALA A 5 -17.80 -0.60 22.94
N PHE A 6 -16.94 -0.53 21.92
CA PHE A 6 -16.02 -1.62 21.62
C PHE A 6 -14.85 -1.61 22.60
N THR A 7 -14.42 -2.79 23.03
CA THR A 7 -13.25 -2.94 23.89
C THR A 7 -11.96 -2.68 23.10
N ARG A 8 -10.88 -2.36 23.82
CA ARG A 8 -9.53 -2.24 23.25
C ARG A 8 -9.14 -3.47 22.42
N GLN A 9 -9.49 -4.67 22.90
CA GLN A 9 -9.21 -5.93 22.21
C GLN A 9 -10.00 -6.06 20.90
N GLN A 10 -11.30 -5.72 20.91
CA GLN A 10 -12.12 -5.76 19.70
C GLN A 10 -11.60 -4.80 18.63
N LEU A 11 -11.26 -3.56 19.01
CA LEU A 11 -10.65 -2.58 18.11
C LEU A 11 -9.27 -3.02 17.63
N GLY A 12 -8.45 -3.59 18.53
CA GLY A 12 -7.13 -4.12 18.20
C GLY A 12 -7.20 -5.19 17.11
N SER A 13 -8.10 -6.18 17.25
CA SER A 13 -8.31 -7.23 16.24
C SER A 13 -8.89 -6.68 14.94
N TYR A 14 -9.82 -5.72 15.03
CA TYR A 14 -10.41 -5.07 13.86
C TYR A 14 -9.38 -4.29 13.03
N PHE A 15 -8.50 -3.55 13.70
CA PHE A 15 -7.43 -2.77 13.06
C PHE A 15 -6.26 -3.64 12.57
N ALA A 16 -6.05 -4.81 13.15
CA ALA A 16 -5.08 -5.82 12.69
C ALA A 16 -5.57 -6.57 11.43
N SER A 17 -5.93 -5.83 10.38
CA SER A 17 -6.54 -6.36 9.17
C SER A 17 -6.29 -5.44 7.97
N PHE A 18 -6.79 -5.77 6.78
CA PHE A 18 -6.69 -4.92 5.58
C PHE A 18 -7.60 -3.66 5.62
N LEU A 19 -8.16 -3.33 6.79
CA LEU A 19 -8.94 -2.10 6.97
C LEU A 19 -8.12 -0.85 6.62
N GLY A 20 -8.75 0.08 5.89
CA GLY A 20 -8.13 1.33 5.43
C GLY A 20 -7.05 1.16 4.35
N MET A 21 -6.79 -0.05 3.89
CA MET A 21 -5.90 -0.30 2.76
C MET A 21 -6.67 -0.15 1.44
N GLU A 22 -6.03 0.42 0.43
CA GLU A 22 -6.65 0.71 -0.86
C GLU A 22 -6.63 -0.51 -1.80
N GLY A 23 -5.68 -1.43 -1.59
CA GLY A 23 -5.67 -2.73 -2.25
C GLY A 23 -4.52 -2.90 -3.24
N GLY A 24 -4.70 -3.84 -4.17
CA GLY A 24 -3.67 -4.25 -5.12
C GLY A 24 -3.18 -5.66 -4.83
N ASN A 25 -1.89 -5.91 -5.04
CA ASN A 25 -1.28 -7.23 -4.89
C ASN A 25 -0.25 -7.21 -3.73
N PRO A 26 -0.58 -7.77 -2.55
CA PRO A 26 0.36 -7.82 -1.42
C PRO A 26 1.71 -8.47 -1.76
N SER A 27 1.74 -9.43 -2.69
CA SER A 27 2.99 -10.09 -3.09
C SER A 27 3.78 -9.32 -4.15
N ALA A 28 3.36 -8.11 -4.51
CA ALA A 28 4.09 -7.25 -5.43
C ALA A 28 5.42 -6.74 -4.84
N ALA A 29 6.40 -6.51 -5.71
CA ALA A 29 7.71 -6.01 -5.32
C ALA A 29 7.68 -4.56 -4.80
N VAL A 30 6.69 -3.75 -5.20
CA VAL A 30 6.58 -2.33 -4.82
C VAL A 30 5.30 -2.08 -4.03
N TRP A 31 5.45 -1.51 -2.84
CA TRP A 31 4.34 -1.05 -2.03
C TRP A 31 4.32 0.47 -1.90
N PHE A 32 3.13 1.07 -1.79
CA PHE A 32 2.93 2.48 -1.51
C PHE A 32 2.13 2.66 -0.22
N CYS A 33 2.69 3.38 0.74
CA CYS A 33 2.08 3.56 2.05
C CYS A 33 1.71 5.02 2.35
N ASN A 34 0.42 5.31 2.39
CA ASN A 34 -0.13 6.57 2.91
C ASN A 34 -0.14 6.58 4.44
N TYR A 35 -0.17 7.76 5.05
CA TYR A 35 -0.31 7.87 6.50
C TYR A 35 -1.69 7.40 6.99
N SER A 36 -2.76 7.86 6.34
CA SER A 36 -4.14 7.43 6.61
C SER A 36 -4.99 7.49 5.34
N PRO A 37 -6.13 6.78 5.28
CA PRO A 37 -7.11 6.94 4.21
C PRO A 37 -7.54 8.40 4.06
N ARG A 38 -7.89 8.79 2.83
CA ARG A 38 -8.48 10.10 2.52
C ARG A 38 -10.01 10.10 2.51
N ARG A 39 -10.63 8.92 2.38
CA ARG A 39 -12.09 8.79 2.25
C ARG A 39 -12.73 8.46 3.59
N ASP A 40 -13.90 9.06 3.83
CA ASP A 40 -14.66 8.93 5.09
C ASP A 40 -15.47 7.63 5.20
N CYS A 41 -15.13 6.61 4.42
CA CYS A 41 -15.98 5.43 4.19
C CYS A 41 -15.95 4.36 5.30
N ILE A 42 -15.25 4.59 6.43
CA ILE A 42 -15.12 3.56 7.48
C ILE A 42 -15.96 3.94 8.69
N SER A 43 -17.04 3.19 8.88
CA SER A 43 -17.93 3.26 10.04
C SER A 43 -17.70 2.07 10.96
N LEU A 44 -17.66 2.30 12.27
CA LEU A 44 -17.53 1.24 13.27
C LEU A 44 -18.91 0.65 13.55
N VAL A 45 -19.26 -0.42 12.83
CA VAL A 45 -20.56 -1.11 12.95
C VAL A 45 -20.38 -2.40 13.76
N SER A 46 -21.31 -2.70 14.66
CA SER A 46 -21.30 -3.95 15.43
C SER A 46 -21.94 -5.08 14.62
N PRO A 47 -21.37 -6.30 14.61
CA PRO A 47 -20.07 -6.66 15.19
C PRO A 47 -18.90 -6.11 14.36
N LEU A 48 -17.80 -5.75 15.04
CA LEU A 48 -16.56 -5.39 14.34
C LEU A 48 -15.98 -6.63 13.66
N MET A 49 -16.03 -6.66 12.32
CA MET A 49 -15.49 -7.74 11.51
C MET A 49 -14.16 -7.34 10.88
N PRO A 50 -13.02 -7.93 11.28
CA PRO A 50 -11.73 -7.67 10.65
C PRO A 50 -11.78 -7.96 9.14
N LYS A 51 -11.14 -7.11 8.33
CA LYS A 51 -11.04 -7.33 6.90
C LYS A 51 -9.87 -8.26 6.59
N LEU A 52 -10.16 -9.56 6.47
CA LEU A 52 -9.13 -10.60 6.31
C LEU A 52 -8.51 -10.64 4.91
N GLU A 53 -9.25 -10.18 3.90
CA GLU A 53 -8.79 -10.18 2.52
C GLU A 53 -8.34 -8.79 2.07
N CYS A 54 -7.24 -8.76 1.32
CA CYS A 54 -6.78 -7.56 0.65
C CYS A 54 -7.85 -7.12 -0.38
N PRO A 55 -8.29 -5.85 -0.38
CA PRO A 55 -9.07 -5.35 -1.51
C PRO A 55 -8.31 -5.57 -2.82
N ALA A 56 -8.94 -6.24 -3.78
CA ALA A 56 -8.35 -6.47 -5.08
C ALA A 56 -8.48 -5.22 -5.95
N TRP A 57 -7.43 -4.91 -6.70
CA TRP A 57 -7.57 -4.07 -7.88
C TRP A 57 -7.81 -4.98 -9.08
N ASP A 58 -8.99 -4.87 -9.66
CA ASP A 58 -9.43 -5.69 -10.79
C ASP A 58 -10.39 -4.90 -11.70
N SER A 59 -10.95 -5.60 -12.69
CA SER A 59 -11.92 -5.02 -13.61
C SER A 59 -13.19 -4.53 -12.91
N ALA A 60 -13.63 -5.18 -11.83
CA ALA A 60 -14.80 -4.78 -11.07
C ALA A 60 -14.54 -3.49 -10.28
N PHE A 61 -13.41 -3.40 -9.59
CA PHE A 61 -12.95 -2.18 -8.93
C PHE A 61 -12.86 -1.02 -9.93
N ARG A 62 -12.24 -1.26 -11.09
CA ARG A 62 -12.11 -0.25 -12.14
C ARG A 62 -13.47 0.21 -12.67
N ALA A 63 -14.40 -0.70 -12.91
CA ALA A 63 -15.75 -0.37 -13.37
C ALA A 63 -16.51 0.45 -12.34
N GLN A 64 -16.44 0.07 -11.07
CA GLN A 64 -17.09 0.79 -9.96
C GLN A 64 -16.60 2.24 -9.84
N HIS A 65 -15.32 2.49 -10.14
CA HIS A 65 -14.69 3.79 -9.93
C HIS A 65 -14.28 4.52 -11.22
N ALA A 66 -14.83 4.11 -12.38
CA ALA A 66 -14.36 4.56 -13.70
C ALA A 66 -14.33 6.09 -13.87
N THR A 67 -15.29 6.81 -13.30
CA THR A 67 -15.38 8.29 -13.37
C THR A 67 -14.51 9.00 -12.35
N GLU A 68 -14.14 8.33 -11.26
CA GLU A 68 -13.42 8.91 -10.14
C GLU A 68 -11.91 8.69 -10.23
N ILE A 69 -11.47 7.53 -10.73
CA ILE A 69 -10.06 7.11 -10.81
C ILE A 69 -9.19 8.18 -11.47
N VAL A 70 -9.69 8.80 -12.55
CA VAL A 70 -8.97 9.86 -13.28
C VAL A 70 -8.77 11.13 -12.46
N ARG A 71 -9.44 11.29 -11.31
CA ARG A 71 -9.31 12.44 -10.41
C ARG A 71 -8.43 12.16 -9.19
N TRP A 72 -8.05 10.91 -8.94
CA TRP A 72 -7.30 10.52 -7.76
C TRP A 72 -5.82 10.87 -7.91
N GLN A 73 -5.45 12.06 -7.42
CA GLN A 73 -4.11 12.62 -7.56
C GLN A 73 -3.00 11.69 -7.04
N THR A 74 -3.22 11.01 -5.92
CA THR A 74 -2.24 10.03 -5.40
C THR A 74 -1.99 8.89 -6.41
N HIS A 75 -3.04 8.33 -6.99
CA HIS A 75 -2.95 7.24 -7.96
C HIS A 75 -2.31 7.69 -9.27
N GLN A 76 -2.63 8.89 -9.74
CA GLN A 76 -1.96 9.48 -10.89
C GLN A 76 -0.45 9.65 -10.68
N ARG A 77 -0.01 9.94 -9.46
CA ARG A 77 1.40 10.09 -9.12
C ARG A 77 2.09 8.74 -8.95
N ILE A 78 1.43 7.76 -8.35
CA ILE A 78 1.88 6.37 -8.32
C ILE A 78 2.07 5.84 -9.75
N ALA A 79 1.10 6.07 -10.64
CA ALA A 79 1.22 5.66 -12.04
C ALA A 79 2.42 6.30 -12.76
N ARG A 80 2.79 7.55 -12.42
CA ARG A 80 4.00 8.18 -12.96
C ARG A 80 5.27 7.52 -12.45
N ILE A 81 5.36 7.28 -11.14
CA ILE A 81 6.51 6.62 -10.51
C ILE A 81 6.68 5.22 -11.10
N MET A 82 5.61 4.43 -11.12
CA MET A 82 5.65 3.05 -11.60
C MET A 82 5.84 2.94 -13.11
N SER A 83 5.27 3.85 -13.89
CA SER A 83 5.53 3.90 -15.33
C SER A 83 7.00 4.19 -15.63
N ALA A 84 7.64 5.08 -14.88
CA ALA A 84 9.06 5.38 -15.05
C ALA A 84 9.94 4.20 -14.57
N ALA A 85 9.64 3.63 -13.40
CA ALA A 85 10.36 2.47 -12.89
C ALA A 85 10.30 1.29 -13.88
N ARG A 86 9.10 0.98 -14.39
CA ARG A 86 8.91 -0.08 -15.39
C ARG A 86 9.67 0.20 -16.67
N GLN A 87 9.63 1.43 -17.18
CA GLN A 87 10.31 1.80 -18.41
C GLN A 87 11.82 1.62 -18.27
N MET A 88 12.38 2.08 -17.16
CA MET A 88 13.80 1.90 -16.83
C MET A 88 14.18 0.42 -16.75
N VAL A 89 13.42 -0.40 -16.01
CA VAL A 89 13.76 -1.83 -15.84
C VAL A 89 13.66 -2.63 -17.14
N LEU A 90 12.63 -2.37 -17.95
CA LEU A 90 12.38 -3.16 -19.15
C LEU A 90 13.25 -2.72 -20.33
N TYR A 91 13.51 -1.42 -20.46
CA TYR A 91 14.10 -0.83 -21.66
C TYR A 91 15.34 0.03 -21.42
N GLY A 92 15.71 0.31 -20.16
CA GLY A 92 16.84 1.20 -19.84
C GLY A 92 16.61 2.66 -20.24
N ASP A 93 15.35 3.09 -20.29
CA ASP A 93 14.95 4.42 -20.76
C ASP A 93 14.48 5.29 -19.58
N GLU A 94 15.24 6.34 -19.28
CA GLU A 94 15.04 7.23 -18.13
C GLU A 94 13.93 8.27 -18.37
N ASP A 95 13.67 8.61 -19.63
CA ASP A 95 12.75 9.68 -20.02
C ASP A 95 11.39 9.17 -20.47
N GLY A 96 11.28 7.88 -20.78
CA GLY A 96 10.06 7.26 -21.25
C GLY A 96 9.00 7.01 -20.18
N GLY A 97 8.00 6.21 -20.58
CA GLY A 97 6.85 5.86 -19.75
C GLY A 97 5.62 6.73 -20.03
N ASP A 98 4.55 6.08 -20.47
CA ASP A 98 3.22 6.69 -20.59
C ASP A 98 2.41 6.40 -19.32
N TRP A 99 2.49 7.33 -18.35
CA TRP A 99 1.79 7.17 -17.08
C TRP A 99 0.27 7.17 -17.23
N LYS A 100 -0.29 7.78 -18.28
CA LYS A 100 -1.75 7.80 -18.51
C LYS A 100 -2.19 6.41 -18.93
N LYS A 101 -1.47 5.80 -19.87
CA LYS A 101 -1.66 4.40 -20.25
C LYS A 101 -1.42 3.46 -19.08
N TYR A 102 -0.39 3.72 -18.28
CA TYR A 102 -0.14 2.95 -17.06
C TYR A 102 -1.33 3.01 -16.10
N LEU A 103 -1.83 4.21 -15.81
CA LEU A 103 -2.99 4.41 -14.94
C LEU A 103 -4.24 3.71 -15.49
N SER A 104 -4.49 3.81 -16.80
CA SER A 104 -5.70 3.27 -17.40
C SER A 104 -5.67 1.75 -17.52
N ASP A 105 -4.52 1.16 -17.84
CA ASP A 105 -4.44 -0.22 -18.31
C ASP A 105 -3.71 -1.14 -17.33
N LEU A 106 -2.81 -0.61 -16.50
CA LEU A 106 -1.87 -1.39 -15.72
C LEU A 106 -2.04 -1.23 -14.20
N LEU A 107 -2.33 -0.02 -13.69
CA LEU A 107 -2.36 0.21 -12.24
C LEU A 107 -3.40 -0.66 -11.54
N TYR A 108 -4.61 -0.78 -12.09
CA TYR A 108 -5.72 -1.50 -11.45
C TYR A 108 -5.91 -2.92 -11.95
N ARG A 109 -4.85 -3.54 -12.46
CA ARG A 109 -4.94 -4.89 -13.01
C ARG A 109 -4.99 -5.95 -11.89
N PRO A 110 -5.66 -7.09 -12.12
CA PRO A 110 -5.52 -8.25 -11.25
C PRO A 110 -4.05 -8.67 -11.17
N GLN A 111 -3.58 -8.97 -9.96
CA GLN A 111 -2.17 -9.30 -9.68
C GLN A 111 -1.20 -8.25 -10.25
N GLY A 112 -1.54 -6.96 -10.07
CA GLY A 112 -0.67 -5.85 -10.43
C GLY A 112 0.68 -5.86 -9.73
N TRP A 113 1.51 -4.88 -10.08
CA TRP A 113 2.89 -4.79 -9.59
C TRP A 113 3.01 -3.86 -8.38
N GLU A 114 1.86 -3.49 -7.80
CA GLU A 114 1.76 -2.59 -6.68
C GLU A 114 0.81 -3.10 -5.62
N PHE A 115 1.14 -2.78 -4.38
CA PHE A 115 0.22 -2.81 -3.26
C PHE A 115 0.10 -1.43 -2.64
N MET A 116 -1.12 -0.99 -2.34
CA MET A 116 -1.39 0.30 -1.73
C MET A 116 -2.09 0.13 -0.38
N LEU A 117 -1.43 0.66 0.65
CA LEU A 117 -1.87 0.56 2.04
C LEU A 117 -1.81 1.90 2.76
N SER A 118 -2.43 1.97 3.94
CA SER A 118 -2.33 3.10 4.85
C SER A 118 -1.77 2.65 6.19
N LEU A 119 -0.95 3.45 6.87
CA LEU A 119 -0.47 3.10 8.22
C LEU A 119 -1.63 3.00 9.22
N PHE A 120 -2.43 4.05 9.29
CA PHE A 120 -3.57 4.15 10.19
C PHE A 120 -4.84 3.74 9.45
N PRO A 121 -5.66 2.82 9.97
CA PRO A 121 -6.82 2.29 9.24
C PRO A 121 -8.00 3.26 9.11
N LEU A 122 -8.04 4.35 9.88
CA LEU A 122 -9.13 5.34 9.86
C LEU A 122 -8.61 6.68 9.34
N PRO A 123 -9.44 7.46 8.62
CA PRO A 123 -9.07 8.79 8.17
C PRO A 123 -8.81 9.70 9.39
N ILE A 124 -7.59 10.24 9.48
CA ILE A 124 -7.19 11.16 10.57
C ILE A 124 -7.67 12.59 10.27
N ARG A 125 -7.80 12.92 8.99
CA ARG A 125 -8.39 14.16 8.47
C ARG A 125 -9.57 13.74 7.60
N THR A 126 -10.74 14.26 7.92
CA THR A 126 -11.95 14.05 7.12
C THR A 126 -12.25 15.33 6.35
N ASP A 127 -12.69 15.18 5.10
CA ASP A 127 -13.03 16.32 4.25
C ASP A 127 -14.45 16.84 4.60
N ASP A 128 -15.24 16.05 5.33
CA ASP A 128 -16.60 16.37 5.79
C ASP A 128 -16.67 17.38 6.96
N GLY A 129 -15.52 17.81 7.50
CA GLY A 129 -15.43 18.79 8.59
C GLY A 129 -15.91 18.28 9.96
N HIS A 130 -16.28 17.00 10.09
CA HIS A 130 -16.64 16.43 11.38
C HIS A 130 -15.40 16.22 12.26
N SER A 131 -15.42 16.78 13.47
CA SER A 131 -14.34 16.58 14.43
C SER A 131 -14.26 15.10 14.83
N TRP A 132 -13.04 14.61 15.08
CA TRP A 132 -12.79 13.25 15.58
C TRP A 132 -13.71 12.89 16.76
N ARG A 133 -13.86 13.84 17.69
CA ARG A 133 -14.73 13.71 18.86
C ARG A 133 -16.19 13.46 18.47
N ARG A 134 -16.70 14.11 17.42
CA ARG A 134 -18.08 13.88 16.96
C ARG A 134 -18.27 12.48 16.38
N ARG A 135 -17.26 11.94 15.69
CA ARG A 135 -17.33 10.61 15.04
C ARG A 135 -17.21 9.45 16.04
N PHE A 136 -16.42 9.64 17.09
CA PHE A 136 -16.06 8.55 18.02
C PHE A 136 -16.36 8.87 19.50
N SER A 137 -17.20 9.87 19.80
CA SER A 137 -17.55 10.28 21.18
C SER A 137 -18.06 9.12 22.05
N MET A 138 -18.72 8.15 21.43
CA MET A 138 -19.30 6.98 22.11
C MET A 138 -18.29 5.81 22.27
N GLN A 139 -17.04 5.99 21.86
CA GLN A 139 -15.99 4.97 21.91
C GLN A 139 -14.86 5.42 22.85
N PRO A 140 -14.80 4.92 24.10
CA PRO A 140 -13.81 5.33 25.10
C PRO A 140 -12.35 5.20 24.63
N GLU A 141 -12.05 4.12 23.91
CA GLU A 141 -10.71 3.84 23.34
C GLU A 141 -10.34 4.77 22.17
N LEU A 142 -11.30 5.51 21.62
CA LEU A 142 -11.13 6.44 20.49
C LEU A 142 -11.49 7.89 20.88
N THR A 143 -11.44 8.21 22.17
CA THR A 143 -11.77 9.54 22.72
C THR A 143 -10.94 10.68 22.12
N SER A 144 -9.73 10.40 21.66
CA SER A 144 -8.87 11.36 20.95
C SER A 144 -8.11 10.70 19.79
N LYS A 145 -7.62 11.52 18.86
CA LYS A 145 -6.72 11.07 17.79
C LYS A 145 -5.47 10.41 18.36
N VAL A 146 -4.90 10.98 19.41
CA VAL A 146 -3.69 10.45 20.07
C VAL A 146 -3.93 9.07 20.67
N ALA A 147 -5.08 8.87 21.34
CA ALA A 147 -5.45 7.58 21.91
C ALA A 147 -5.58 6.51 20.82
N TYR A 148 -6.27 6.84 19.73
CA TYR A 148 -6.39 5.98 18.55
C TYR A 148 -5.05 5.62 17.92
N MET A 149 -4.18 6.61 17.73
CA MET A 149 -2.87 6.38 17.14
C MET A 149 -2.01 5.49 18.03
N SER A 150 -2.04 5.70 19.34
CA SER A 150 -1.36 4.84 20.32
C SER A 150 -1.92 3.42 20.29
N LEU A 151 -3.24 3.27 20.19
CA LEU A 151 -3.89 1.96 20.01
C LEU A 151 -3.41 1.24 18.73
N CYS A 152 -3.15 1.96 17.65
CA CYS A 152 -2.63 1.36 16.42
C CYS A 152 -1.13 1.00 16.53
N ARG A 153 -0.33 1.90 17.13
CA ARG A 153 1.12 1.74 17.34
C ARG A 153 1.43 0.57 18.26
N ASP A 154 0.77 0.53 19.41
CA ASP A 154 1.05 -0.43 20.48
C ASP A 154 0.16 -1.70 20.35
N GLY A 155 -0.88 -1.62 19.53
CA GLY A 155 -1.83 -2.69 19.30
C GLY A 155 -1.54 -3.52 18.05
N GLY A 156 -2.60 -4.09 17.48
CA GLY A 156 -2.48 -5.06 16.40
C GLY A 156 -2.17 -4.48 15.02
N ARG A 157 -2.37 -3.17 14.79
CA ARG A 157 -2.20 -2.57 13.45
C ARG A 157 -0.74 -2.60 12.98
N PHE A 158 0.18 -2.06 13.77
CA PHE A 158 1.59 -1.99 13.36
C PHE A 158 2.21 -3.38 13.31
N ARG A 159 1.88 -4.26 14.28
CA ARG A 159 2.26 -5.68 14.24
C ARG A 159 1.74 -6.40 12.99
N PHE A 160 0.51 -6.09 12.55
CA PHE A 160 -0.04 -6.67 11.32
C PHE A 160 0.75 -6.22 10.08
N ILE A 161 1.10 -4.94 9.97
CA ILE A 161 1.89 -4.41 8.85
C ILE A 161 3.30 -5.01 8.84
N GLU A 162 3.96 -5.10 9.99
CA GLU A 162 5.28 -5.72 10.13
C GLU A 162 5.24 -7.20 9.71
N ALA A 163 4.26 -7.96 10.21
CA ALA A 163 4.08 -9.37 9.84
C ALA A 163 3.76 -9.54 8.35
N LEU A 164 2.96 -8.64 7.78
CA LEU A 164 2.65 -8.62 6.35
C LEU A 164 3.92 -8.38 5.53
N ARG A 165 4.74 -7.37 5.87
CA ARG A 165 6.01 -7.07 5.19
C ARG A 165 6.99 -8.23 5.29
N ARG A 166 7.13 -8.87 6.45
CA ARG A 166 8.01 -10.04 6.63
C ARG A 166 7.56 -11.25 5.81
N ARG A 167 6.26 -11.45 5.65
CA ARG A 167 5.70 -12.56 4.89
C ARG A 167 5.86 -12.36 3.39
N GLU A 168 5.46 -11.19 2.89
CA GLU A 168 5.41 -10.91 1.46
C GLU A 168 6.75 -10.40 0.89
N GLN A 169 7.65 -9.91 1.75
CA GLN A 169 8.99 -9.43 1.41
C GLN A 169 9.03 -8.51 0.18
N PRO A 170 8.29 -7.37 0.17
CA PRO A 170 8.41 -6.39 -0.90
C PRO A 170 9.86 -5.92 -1.02
N LYS A 171 10.33 -5.69 -2.23
CA LYS A 171 11.66 -5.14 -2.47
C LYS A 171 11.72 -3.67 -2.06
N VAL A 172 10.64 -2.93 -2.31
CA VAL A 172 10.55 -1.50 -2.02
C VAL A 172 9.20 -1.15 -1.41
N VAL A 173 9.22 -0.35 -0.35
CA VAL A 173 8.04 0.28 0.26
C VAL A 173 8.24 1.79 0.20
N VAL A 174 7.43 2.50 -0.57
CA VAL A 174 7.47 3.96 -0.72
C VAL A 174 6.47 4.60 0.25
N CYS A 175 6.99 5.32 1.24
CA CYS A 175 6.24 5.98 2.31
C CYS A 175 5.98 7.45 1.96
N LEU A 176 4.71 7.83 1.90
CA LEU A 176 4.25 9.11 1.37
C LEU A 176 4.08 10.15 2.48
N GLY A 177 5.17 10.80 2.90
CA GLY A 177 5.17 11.83 3.94
C GLY A 177 6.24 11.58 4.99
N GLU A 178 7.47 11.96 4.65
CA GLU A 178 8.68 11.95 5.48
C GLU A 178 8.49 12.46 6.91
N ARG A 179 7.60 13.43 7.13
CA ARG A 179 7.28 13.98 8.46
C ARG A 179 6.73 12.96 9.46
N HIS A 180 6.36 11.78 8.99
CA HIS A 180 5.82 10.70 9.79
C HIS A 180 6.79 9.51 9.90
N GLU A 181 8.09 9.77 9.73
CA GLU A 181 9.17 8.78 9.77
C GLU A 181 9.04 7.77 10.90
N ASP A 182 8.95 8.25 12.16
CA ASP A 182 8.84 7.40 13.35
C ASP A 182 7.72 6.36 13.25
N ASP A 183 6.56 6.74 12.68
CA ASP A 183 5.43 5.84 12.51
C ASP A 183 5.67 4.82 11.40
N TYR A 184 6.30 5.23 10.29
CA TYR A 184 6.65 4.34 9.20
C TYR A 184 7.68 3.30 9.66
N VAL A 185 8.79 3.72 10.26
CA VAL A 185 9.83 2.79 10.73
C VAL A 185 9.30 1.87 11.82
N HIS A 186 8.36 2.34 12.65
CA HIS A 186 7.69 1.49 13.63
C HIS A 186 6.79 0.44 12.97
N ALA A 187 5.88 0.85 12.08
CA ALA A 187 4.93 -0.07 11.48
C ALA A 187 5.58 -1.14 10.59
N PHE A 188 6.74 -0.83 9.98
CA PHE A 188 7.47 -1.77 9.14
C PHE A 188 8.58 -2.54 9.88
N GLY A 189 8.69 -2.38 11.21
CA GLY A 189 9.65 -3.14 12.03
C GLY A 189 11.11 -2.72 11.85
N MET A 190 11.35 -1.46 11.46
CA MET A 190 12.67 -0.91 11.13
C MET A 190 13.17 0.13 12.15
N ARG A 191 12.58 0.20 13.36
CA ARG A 191 13.06 1.09 14.42
C ARG A 191 14.49 0.73 14.84
N GLY A 192 15.30 1.77 15.03
CA GLY A 192 16.70 1.62 15.44
C GLY A 192 17.66 1.32 14.29
N LEU A 193 17.15 1.12 13.07
CA LEU A 193 17.99 1.06 11.88
C LEU A 193 18.42 2.47 11.46
N SER A 194 19.64 2.59 10.95
CA SER A 194 20.12 3.82 10.31
C SER A 194 19.58 3.93 8.89
N TYR A 195 19.25 5.15 8.44
CA TYR A 195 18.93 5.41 7.04
C TYR A 195 20.13 5.94 6.27
N LYS A 196 20.06 5.81 4.94
CA LYS A 196 20.89 6.55 3.99
C LYS A 196 20.06 7.66 3.38
N GLU A 197 20.67 8.83 3.18
CA GLU A 197 20.06 9.90 2.41
C GLU A 197 20.30 9.69 0.91
N HIS A 198 19.27 9.92 0.11
CA HIS A 198 19.39 10.05 -1.33
C HIS A 198 18.75 11.35 -1.78
N THR A 199 19.43 12.13 -2.61
CA THR A 199 18.88 13.37 -3.16
C THR A 199 18.40 13.17 -4.58
N LEU A 200 17.09 13.28 -4.80
CA LEU A 200 16.50 13.41 -6.12
C LEU A 200 16.77 14.82 -6.65
N LYS A 201 17.46 14.96 -7.78
CA LYS A 201 17.79 16.26 -8.40
C LYS A 201 17.38 16.34 -9.88
N PRO A 202 16.07 16.43 -10.19
CA PRO A 202 15.64 16.82 -11.53
C PRO A 202 15.77 18.34 -11.69
N ALA A 203 16.88 18.78 -12.29
CA ALA A 203 17.21 20.15 -12.70
C ALA A 203 17.28 21.23 -11.59
N ASP A 204 16.19 21.57 -10.88
CA ASP A 204 16.12 22.82 -10.09
C ASP A 204 15.69 22.65 -8.62
N GLN A 205 15.05 21.52 -8.26
CA GLN A 205 14.54 21.31 -6.90
C GLN A 205 14.95 19.95 -6.33
N ALA A 206 15.91 19.97 -5.42
CA ALA A 206 16.34 18.80 -4.69
C ALA A 206 15.25 18.31 -3.72
N ARG A 207 15.06 17.00 -3.62
CA ARG A 207 14.29 16.36 -2.55
C ARG A 207 15.12 15.23 -1.93
N ILE A 208 15.16 15.21 -0.61
CA ILE A 208 15.88 14.19 0.14
C ILE A 208 14.91 13.04 0.43
N LEU A 209 15.39 11.83 0.23
CA LEU A 209 14.76 10.59 0.63
C LEU A 209 15.55 10.00 1.79
N HIS A 210 14.85 9.45 2.78
CA HIS A 210 15.47 8.58 3.78
C HIS A 210 15.21 7.13 3.38
N VAL A 211 16.27 6.34 3.28
CA VAL A 211 16.19 4.95 2.83
C VAL A 211 16.71 4.03 3.92
N TYR A 212 15.81 3.22 4.48
CA TYR A 212 16.16 2.15 5.40
C TYR A 212 16.22 0.83 4.63
N ASP A 213 17.12 -0.03 5.05
CA ASP A 213 17.26 -1.39 4.54
C ASP A 213 17.06 -2.37 5.69
N ASP A 214 16.16 -3.34 5.49
CA ASP A 214 16.06 -4.51 6.34
C ASP A 214 15.84 -5.73 5.46
N THR A 215 16.78 -6.67 5.50
CA THR A 215 16.62 -8.01 4.91
C THR A 215 16.10 -8.00 3.46
N GLY A 216 16.58 -7.06 2.64
CA GLY A 216 16.21 -6.95 1.23
C GLY A 216 14.97 -6.10 0.93
N THR A 217 14.28 -5.58 1.95
CA THR A 217 13.21 -4.58 1.78
C THR A 217 13.78 -3.18 2.00
N GLN A 218 13.62 -2.30 1.02
CA GLN A 218 13.96 -0.88 1.12
C GLN A 218 12.73 -0.08 1.53
N LEU A 219 12.78 0.60 2.68
CA LEU A 219 11.77 1.56 3.08
C LEU A 219 12.22 2.97 2.64
N VAL A 220 11.59 3.49 1.59
CA VAL A 220 11.91 4.78 0.99
C VAL A 220 10.91 5.82 1.47
N LEU A 221 11.33 6.70 2.37
CA LEU A 221 10.52 7.82 2.83
C LEU A 221 10.72 8.99 1.90
N CYS A 222 9.67 9.35 1.17
CA CYS A 222 9.68 10.51 0.30
C CYS A 222 8.85 11.66 0.92
N PRO A 223 9.13 12.90 0.51
CA PRO A 223 8.25 14.01 0.78
C PRO A 223 6.81 13.70 0.37
N ALA A 224 5.84 14.29 1.07
CA ALA A 224 4.44 14.13 0.72
C ALA A 224 4.21 14.37 -0.79
N LEU A 225 3.35 13.58 -1.43
CA LEU A 225 3.10 13.73 -2.87
C LEU A 225 2.37 15.04 -3.25
N ALA A 226 2.07 15.93 -2.30
CA ALA A 226 1.34 17.18 -2.52
C ALA A 226 1.97 18.34 -1.73
N GLY A 227 1.61 19.57 -2.11
CA GLY A 227 2.09 20.79 -1.45
C GLY A 227 3.42 21.29 -2.02
N SER A 228 3.74 22.56 -1.77
CA SER A 228 4.93 23.23 -2.35
C SER A 228 6.27 22.55 -1.99
N ALA A 229 6.36 21.95 -0.81
CA ALA A 229 7.53 21.19 -0.37
C ALA A 229 7.50 19.71 -0.81
N GLY A 230 6.42 19.24 -1.44
CA GLY A 230 6.19 17.85 -1.78
C GLY A 230 6.73 17.40 -3.15
N MET A 231 6.43 16.14 -3.49
CA MET A 231 6.70 15.52 -4.80
C MET A 231 5.61 15.86 -5.82
N CYS A 232 5.63 17.11 -6.31
CA CYS A 232 4.53 17.65 -7.12
C CYS A 232 4.79 17.72 -8.63
N SER A 233 6.04 17.59 -9.08
CA SER A 233 6.38 17.68 -10.51
C SER A 233 6.54 16.29 -11.14
N ASP A 234 6.21 16.18 -12.42
CA ASP A 234 6.41 14.95 -13.20
C ASP A 234 7.89 14.52 -13.19
N ALA A 235 8.83 15.47 -13.24
CA ALA A 235 10.25 15.19 -13.20
C ALA A 235 10.70 14.58 -11.86
N LEU A 236 10.17 15.04 -10.72
CA LEU A 236 10.44 14.43 -9.40
C LEU A 236 9.86 13.02 -9.30
N LEU A 237 8.65 12.81 -9.83
CA LEU A 237 8.00 11.50 -9.80
C LEU A 237 8.71 10.49 -10.70
N LYS A 238 9.16 10.92 -11.89
CA LYS A 238 10.01 10.11 -12.77
C LYS A 238 11.35 9.79 -12.13
N ALA A 239 12.03 10.78 -11.53
CA ALA A 239 13.29 10.58 -10.83
C ALA A 239 13.14 9.57 -9.66
N LEU A 240 12.04 9.64 -8.91
CA LEU A 240 11.73 8.63 -7.89
C LEU A 240 11.51 7.25 -8.50
N GLY A 241 10.78 7.16 -9.62
CA GLY A 241 10.59 5.90 -10.37
C GLY A 241 11.91 5.30 -10.84
N GLY A 242 12.77 6.10 -11.47
CA GLY A 242 14.12 5.71 -11.87
C GLY A 242 14.97 5.28 -10.67
N TYR A 243 14.89 5.99 -9.54
CA TYR A 243 15.62 5.63 -8.33
C TYR A 243 15.18 4.28 -7.76
N ILE A 244 13.87 4.02 -7.62
CA ILE A 244 13.40 2.75 -7.06
C ILE A 244 13.67 1.55 -8.00
N SER A 245 13.85 1.82 -9.30
CA SER A 245 14.10 0.78 -10.31
C SER A 245 15.38 -0.05 -10.04
N GLN A 246 16.35 0.50 -9.31
CA GLN A 246 17.61 -0.19 -8.99
C GLN A 246 17.41 -1.48 -8.17
N TRP A 247 16.28 -1.58 -7.47
CA TRP A 247 15.91 -2.76 -6.67
C TRP A 247 14.95 -3.69 -7.41
N LEU A 248 14.57 -3.35 -8.64
CA LEU A 248 13.59 -4.07 -9.42
C LEU A 248 14.28 -4.79 -10.59
N ALA A 249 13.68 -5.89 -11.01
CA ALA A 249 14.12 -6.73 -12.11
C ALA A 249 12.99 -6.92 -13.11
N LYS A 250 13.32 -7.34 -14.34
CA LYS A 250 12.32 -7.59 -15.39
C LYS A 250 11.22 -8.54 -14.92
N GLY A 251 11.59 -9.58 -14.18
CA GLY A 251 10.66 -10.54 -13.57
C GLY A 251 9.60 -9.92 -12.64
N ASP A 252 9.87 -8.76 -12.04
CA ASP A 252 8.89 -8.07 -11.19
C ASP A 252 7.77 -7.41 -12.01
N PHE A 253 7.98 -7.25 -13.33
CA PHE A 253 7.01 -6.74 -14.30
C PHE A 253 6.55 -7.81 -15.29
N GLU A 254 7.02 -9.04 -15.14
CA GLU A 254 6.57 -10.16 -15.96
C GLU A 254 5.22 -10.65 -15.45
N MET A 255 4.39 -11.10 -16.38
CA MET A 255 3.15 -11.77 -16.04
C MET A 255 3.47 -13.23 -15.82
N TRP A 256 3.14 -13.77 -14.65
CA TRP A 256 2.91 -15.20 -14.56
C TRP A 256 1.76 -15.51 -15.51
N ARG A 257 2.04 -16.22 -16.60
CA ARG A 257 0.97 -16.86 -17.36
C ARG A 257 0.34 -17.87 -16.39
N THR A 258 -0.75 -17.51 -15.75
CA THR A 258 -1.76 -18.51 -15.43
C THR A 258 -2.32 -18.96 -16.76
N ASP A 259 -1.64 -19.93 -17.39
CA ASP A 259 -2.27 -20.79 -18.36
C ASP A 259 -3.38 -21.53 -17.61
N VAL A 260 -4.60 -21.07 -17.87
CA VAL A 260 -5.85 -21.64 -17.41
C VAL A 260 -6.07 -22.95 -18.17
N TYR A 261 -6.22 -24.06 -17.44
CA TYR A 261 -6.51 -25.44 -17.89
C TYR A 261 -5.44 -26.18 -18.73
N GLY A 262 -4.84 -27.21 -18.12
CA GLY A 262 -4.11 -28.25 -18.82
C GLY A 262 -3.46 -29.24 -17.84
N ASN A 263 -4.05 -30.42 -17.72
CA ASN A 263 -3.63 -31.57 -16.89
C ASN A 263 -3.90 -31.46 -15.38
N VAL A 264 -5.15 -31.72 -15.00
CA VAL A 264 -5.41 -32.58 -13.85
C VAL A 264 -4.85 -33.96 -14.22
N PRO A 265 -3.90 -34.55 -13.49
CA PRO A 265 -3.62 -35.97 -13.63
C PRO A 265 -4.87 -36.71 -13.21
N SER A 266 -5.57 -37.30 -14.18
CA SER A 266 -6.55 -38.33 -13.90
C SER A 266 -5.88 -39.39 -13.06
N PHE A 267 -6.25 -39.52 -11.78
CA PHE A 267 -6.02 -40.74 -11.03
C PHE A 267 -6.92 -41.80 -11.65
N THR A 268 -6.42 -42.43 -12.72
CA THR A 268 -6.94 -43.71 -13.18
C THR A 268 -6.65 -44.71 -12.08
N THR A 269 -7.72 -45.13 -11.41
CA THR A 269 -7.74 -46.29 -10.52
C THR A 269 -7.25 -47.50 -11.32
N ASP A 270 -5.98 -47.87 -11.15
CA ASP A 270 -5.44 -49.16 -11.63
C ASP A 270 -6.02 -50.26 -10.73
N GLN A 271 -7.27 -50.65 -10.98
CA GLN A 271 -7.78 -51.94 -10.51
C GLN A 271 -7.18 -53.03 -11.40
N ARG A 272 -6.03 -53.57 -10.98
CA ARG A 272 -5.60 -54.88 -11.46
C ARG A 272 -6.40 -55.97 -10.74
N PRO A 273 -7.02 -56.92 -11.45
CA PRO A 273 -7.59 -58.10 -10.82
C PRO A 273 -6.47 -59.04 -10.36
N MET A 274 -6.55 -59.48 -9.10
CA MET A 274 -5.82 -60.63 -8.60
C MET A 274 -6.19 -61.85 -9.44
N ARG A 275 -5.22 -62.42 -10.15
CA ARG A 275 -5.33 -63.78 -10.71
C ARG A 275 -4.80 -64.75 -9.66
N GLY A 276 -5.66 -65.70 -9.29
CA GLY A 276 -5.22 -67.02 -8.83
C GLY A 276 -4.81 -67.91 -10.00
#